data_AF-A0A3M1ENW8-F1
#
_entry.id   AF-A0A3M1ENW8-F1
#
_cell.length_a   1.000
_cell.length_b   1.000
_cell.length_c   1.000
_cell.angle_alpha   90.00
_cell.angle_beta   90.00
_cell.angle_gamma   90.00
#
_symmetry.space_group_name_H-M   'P 1'
#
loop_
_entity.id
_entity.type
_entity.pdbx_description
1 polymer ?
#
loop_
_entity_poly.entity_id
_entity_poly.type
_entity_poly.pdbx_seq_one_letter_code
_entity_poly.pdbx_strand_id
1 'polypeptide(L)'
;MNKYLTTVILFLLLPILAACGRANAAQSSATETAVDHALSIEELALGSLKLEGTEQAIDQPQAQDLLPLWQAYQSLAASDTVAAEELQGLAAQIAEAMTSAQLEAIAAMHLDDEAVQAFIQEQGLRFGARLGAGAGAQGGRQSDRQGRAGSFPGGGPPGGLPGGGPPGGLPGGANPGQLSPEARATAIAERLGDDPEALQAFRQRALVGGVIRLLQSKTGQLPTPDPLSLTPFLTARLAEAADVDAHALQAGLDAGASLEDAITQNGGDLEAAAELLRSIFTNRYGLSGEALERQVTAFLQSGL
;
A
#
# COMPACT_ATOMS: atom_id res chain seq x y z
N MET A 1 -50.30 -26.75 31.66
CA MET A 1 -49.85 -26.79 30.25
C MET A 1 -48.49 -27.47 30.15
N ASN A 2 -48.58 -28.79 30.14
CA ASN A 2 -47.77 -29.85 29.52
C ASN A 2 -46.25 -29.61 29.37
N LYS A 3 -45.51 -29.73 30.49
CA LYS A 3 -44.05 -29.94 30.48
C LYS A 3 -43.63 -31.16 29.62
N TYR A 4 -44.53 -32.12 29.46
CA TYR A 4 -44.35 -33.28 28.58
C TYR A 4 -44.46 -32.94 27.08
N LEU A 5 -45.08 -31.82 26.70
CA LEU A 5 -45.18 -31.39 25.30
C LEU A 5 -43.86 -30.79 24.80
N THR A 6 -43.14 -30.06 25.66
CA THR A 6 -41.83 -29.48 25.32
C THR A 6 -40.73 -30.55 25.24
N THR A 7 -40.77 -31.57 26.10
CA THR A 7 -39.79 -32.68 26.06
C THR A 7 -39.98 -33.59 24.83
N VAL A 8 -41.23 -33.77 24.36
CA VAL A 8 -41.50 -34.57 23.15
C VAL A 8 -41.07 -33.85 21.87
N ILE A 9 -41.14 -32.51 21.82
CA ILE A 9 -40.67 -31.73 20.65
C ILE A 9 -39.12 -31.68 20.58
N LEU A 10 -38.43 -31.64 21.72
CA LEU A 10 -36.95 -31.63 21.76
C LEU A 10 -36.33 -33.01 21.43
N PHE A 11 -37.06 -34.11 21.67
CA PHE A 11 -36.57 -35.46 21.38
C PHE A 11 -36.90 -35.96 19.97
N LEU A 12 -37.77 -35.26 19.22
CA LEU A 12 -38.25 -35.67 17.89
C LEU A 12 -37.52 -34.97 16.72
N LEU A 13 -36.58 -34.06 17.00
CA LEU A 13 -35.81 -33.31 15.98
C LEU A 13 -34.33 -33.77 15.84
N LEU A 14 -33.93 -34.86 16.52
CA LEU A 14 -32.53 -35.26 16.65
C LEU A 14 -32.08 -36.60 16.01
N PRO A 15 -32.82 -37.30 15.12
CA PRO A 15 -32.19 -38.41 14.40
C PRO A 15 -32.55 -38.49 12.90
N ILE A 16 -31.93 -37.69 12.02
CA ILE A 16 -31.95 -38.01 10.57
C ILE A 16 -30.64 -37.70 9.79
N LEU A 17 -29.47 -37.55 10.42
CA LEU A 17 -28.19 -37.53 9.66
C LEU A 17 -27.18 -38.57 10.14
N ALA A 18 -27.64 -39.79 10.35
CA ALA A 18 -26.79 -40.98 10.41
C ALA A 18 -27.31 -42.03 9.42
N ALA A 19 -27.08 -41.81 8.12
CA ALA A 19 -27.24 -42.84 7.11
C ALA A 19 -26.34 -42.57 5.89
N CYS A 20 -25.46 -43.54 5.62
CA CYS A 20 -24.59 -43.74 4.45
C CYS A 20 -23.33 -42.84 4.40
N GLY A 21 -22.10 -43.35 4.31
CA GLY A 21 -21.66 -44.64 3.81
C GLY A 21 -20.33 -45.10 4.42
N ARG A 22 -20.22 -46.42 4.48
CA ARG A 22 -19.09 -47.20 4.99
C ARG A 22 -17.88 -47.05 4.09
N ALA A 23 -16.70 -46.95 4.70
CA ALA A 23 -15.40 -46.89 4.07
C ALA A 23 -15.18 -48.03 3.06
N ASN A 24 -14.78 -47.65 1.85
CA ASN A 24 -13.98 -48.51 0.97
C ASN A 24 -12.66 -47.77 0.74
N ALA A 25 -11.60 -48.21 1.43
CA ALA A 25 -10.24 -47.77 1.16
C ALA A 25 -9.80 -48.43 -0.15
N ALA A 26 -9.92 -47.70 -1.24
CA ALA A 26 -9.16 -47.94 -2.46
C ALA A 26 -8.59 -46.59 -2.89
N GLN A 27 -7.32 -46.42 -2.55
CA GLN A 27 -6.45 -45.37 -3.03
C GLN A 27 -6.52 -45.30 -4.56
N SER A 28 -7.00 -44.19 -5.08
CA SER A 28 -6.65 -43.68 -6.40
C SER A 28 -6.65 -42.17 -6.29
N SER A 29 -5.45 -41.68 -6.01
CA SER A 29 -5.06 -40.28 -6.09
C SER A 29 -5.29 -39.75 -7.51
N ALA A 30 -5.53 -38.43 -7.54
CA ALA A 30 -5.57 -37.51 -8.68
C ALA A 30 -6.97 -36.94 -8.98
N THR A 31 -7.04 -35.62 -8.78
CA THR A 31 -8.09 -34.67 -9.16
C THR A 31 -9.15 -34.36 -8.09
N GLU A 32 -8.71 -34.11 -6.86
CA GLU A 32 -9.18 -32.93 -6.10
C GLU A 32 -8.09 -31.87 -6.27
N THR A 33 -8.34 -30.82 -7.04
CA THR A 33 -7.36 -29.76 -7.25
C THR A 33 -8.04 -28.40 -7.13
N ALA A 34 -7.67 -27.70 -6.05
CA ALA A 34 -7.43 -26.26 -5.97
C ALA A 34 -8.51 -25.26 -5.48
N VAL A 35 -9.49 -25.64 -4.64
CA VAL A 35 -10.32 -24.61 -3.95
C VAL A 35 -10.61 -24.86 -2.46
N ASP A 36 -9.91 -25.78 -1.78
CA ASP A 36 -10.11 -26.01 -0.34
C ASP A 36 -9.08 -25.28 0.55
N HIS A 37 -8.15 -24.54 -0.05
CA HIS A 37 -7.24 -23.67 0.70
C HIS A 37 -7.75 -22.23 0.64
N ALA A 38 -8.17 -21.71 1.80
CA ALA A 38 -8.48 -20.29 1.93
C ALA A 38 -7.20 -19.48 1.65
N LEU A 39 -7.22 -18.69 0.58
CA LEU A 39 -6.10 -17.82 0.20
C LEU A 39 -5.80 -16.85 1.34
N SER A 40 -4.53 -16.76 1.71
CA SER A 40 -4.04 -15.76 2.66
C SER A 40 -4.21 -14.36 2.09
N ILE A 41 -4.21 -13.34 2.97
CA ILE A 41 -4.25 -11.94 2.52
C ILE A 41 -3.07 -11.57 1.61
N GLU A 42 -1.92 -12.23 1.80
CA GLU A 42 -0.73 -12.00 1.00
C GLU A 42 -0.92 -12.54 -0.42
N GLU A 43 -1.46 -13.75 -0.55
CA GLU A 43 -1.83 -14.36 -1.83
C GLU A 43 -2.94 -13.57 -2.53
N LEU A 44 -3.99 -13.16 -1.79
CA LEU A 44 -5.04 -12.30 -2.32
C LEU A 44 -4.46 -10.98 -2.84
N ALA A 45 -3.52 -10.38 -2.12
CA ALA A 45 -2.95 -9.09 -2.50
C ALA A 45 -2.05 -9.19 -3.73
N LEU A 46 -1.08 -10.11 -3.70
CA LEU A 46 -0.17 -10.34 -4.82
C LEU A 46 -0.92 -10.87 -6.05
N GLY A 47 -1.87 -11.77 -5.84
CA GLY A 47 -2.75 -12.30 -6.87
C GLY A 47 -3.54 -11.20 -7.54
N SER A 48 -4.21 -10.33 -6.76
CA SER A 48 -4.96 -9.18 -7.29
C SER A 48 -4.08 -8.27 -8.18
N LEU A 49 -2.83 -8.04 -7.79
CA LEU A 49 -1.89 -7.25 -8.60
C LEU A 49 -1.47 -7.97 -9.89
N LYS A 50 -1.31 -9.30 -9.85
CA LYS A 50 -0.94 -10.12 -11.01
C LYS A 50 -2.09 -10.39 -11.97
N LEU A 51 -3.35 -10.25 -11.54
CA LEU A 51 -4.51 -10.33 -12.43
C LEU A 51 -4.57 -9.17 -13.43
N GLU A 52 -3.89 -8.06 -13.17
CA GLU A 52 -3.83 -6.94 -14.10
C GLU A 52 -3.20 -7.31 -15.43
N GLY A 53 -3.87 -6.93 -16.53
CA GLY A 53 -3.49 -7.33 -17.88
C GLY A 53 -3.97 -8.73 -18.30
N THR A 54 -4.72 -9.42 -17.45
CA THR A 54 -5.41 -10.69 -17.78
C THR A 54 -6.90 -10.47 -17.99
N GLU A 55 -7.61 -11.49 -18.48
CA GLU A 55 -9.08 -11.48 -18.57
C GLU A 55 -9.78 -11.45 -17.20
N GLN A 56 -9.05 -11.79 -16.13
CA GLN A 56 -9.55 -11.83 -14.76
C GLN A 56 -9.18 -10.56 -13.98
N ALA A 57 -8.69 -9.52 -14.66
CA ALA A 57 -8.40 -8.23 -14.03
C ALA A 57 -9.62 -7.69 -13.27
N ILE A 58 -9.38 -7.08 -12.11
CA ILE A 58 -10.46 -6.45 -11.34
C ILE A 58 -11.00 -5.29 -12.16
N ASP A 59 -12.30 -5.24 -12.40
CA ASP A 59 -12.91 -4.16 -13.16
C ASP A 59 -13.30 -2.98 -12.26
N GLN A 60 -13.83 -1.91 -12.85
CA GLN A 60 -14.20 -0.70 -12.10
C GLN A 60 -15.34 -0.93 -11.10
N PRO A 61 -16.47 -1.59 -11.45
CA PRO A 61 -17.52 -1.94 -10.48
C PRO A 61 -16.98 -2.73 -9.30
N GLN A 62 -16.24 -3.80 -9.57
CA GLN A 62 -15.68 -4.64 -8.51
C GLN A 62 -14.66 -3.88 -7.65
N ALA A 63 -13.89 -2.96 -8.25
CA ALA A 63 -12.97 -2.11 -7.49
C ALA A 63 -13.69 -1.17 -6.52
N GLN A 64 -14.92 -0.73 -6.80
CA GLN A 64 -15.71 0.09 -5.86
C GLN A 64 -16.09 -0.70 -4.60
N ASP A 65 -16.36 -2.00 -4.76
CA ASP A 65 -16.74 -2.88 -3.66
C ASP A 65 -15.51 -3.32 -2.84
N LEU A 66 -14.40 -3.66 -3.53
CA LEU A 66 -13.18 -4.14 -2.89
C LEU A 66 -12.40 -3.05 -2.16
N LEU A 67 -12.34 -1.83 -2.71
CA LEU A 67 -11.52 -0.74 -2.16
C LEU A 67 -11.76 -0.48 -0.66
N PRO A 68 -13.00 -0.28 -0.18
CA PRO A 68 -13.24 -0.03 1.24
C PRO A 68 -12.82 -1.20 2.14
N LEU A 69 -12.93 -2.45 1.66
CA LEU A 69 -12.51 -3.65 2.41
C LEU A 69 -10.98 -3.69 2.60
N TRP A 70 -10.22 -3.41 1.53
CA TRP A 70 -8.76 -3.34 1.61
C TRP A 70 -8.26 -2.18 2.48
N GLN A 71 -8.94 -1.02 2.43
CA GLN A 71 -8.63 0.12 3.31
C GLN A 71 -8.92 -0.20 4.78
N ALA A 72 -10.06 -0.85 5.06
CA ALA A 72 -10.38 -1.33 6.40
C ALA A 72 -9.32 -2.33 6.90
N TYR A 73 -8.86 -3.24 6.02
CA TYR A 73 -7.83 -4.22 6.35
C TYR A 73 -6.52 -3.53 6.73
N GLN A 74 -6.07 -2.58 5.91
CA GLN A 74 -4.85 -1.81 6.18
C GLN A 74 -4.94 -1.05 7.51
N SER A 75 -6.09 -0.43 7.79
CA SER A 75 -6.31 0.34 9.02
C SER A 75 -6.26 -0.55 10.26
N LEU A 76 -6.95 -1.69 10.22
CA LEU A 76 -7.00 -2.64 11.33
C LEU A 76 -5.66 -3.36 11.53
N ALA A 77 -4.97 -3.74 10.45
CA ALA A 77 -3.66 -4.39 10.52
C ALA A 77 -2.56 -3.47 11.08
N ALA A 78 -2.79 -2.16 11.11
CA ALA A 78 -1.88 -1.19 11.74
C ALA A 78 -2.18 -0.96 13.23
N SER A 79 -3.22 -1.60 13.78
CA SER A 79 -3.64 -1.45 15.18
C SER A 79 -3.15 -2.62 16.04
N ASP A 80 -2.51 -2.29 17.17
CA ASP A 80 -2.01 -3.29 18.12
C ASP A 80 -3.13 -3.98 18.93
N THR A 81 -4.38 -3.55 18.80
CA THR A 81 -5.51 -4.03 19.64
C THR A 81 -6.52 -4.87 18.88
N VAL A 82 -6.31 -5.12 17.59
CA VAL A 82 -7.23 -5.88 16.74
C VAL A 82 -7.01 -7.38 16.94
N ALA A 83 -8.10 -8.14 17.01
CA ALA A 83 -8.01 -9.60 17.13
C ALA A 83 -7.63 -10.23 15.78
N ALA A 84 -6.84 -11.31 15.79
CA ALA A 84 -6.43 -11.99 14.56
C ALA A 84 -7.64 -12.50 13.76
N GLU A 85 -8.70 -12.92 14.45
CA GLU A 85 -9.97 -13.37 13.88
C GLU A 85 -10.69 -12.26 13.11
N GLU A 86 -10.56 -10.98 13.53
CA GLU A 86 -11.15 -9.85 12.82
C GLU A 86 -10.45 -9.61 11.48
N LEU A 87 -9.12 -9.72 11.45
CA LEU A 87 -8.34 -9.63 10.22
C LEU A 87 -8.62 -10.80 9.27
N GLN A 88 -8.76 -12.02 9.80
CA GLN A 88 -9.14 -13.19 9.01
C GLN A 88 -10.56 -13.06 8.44
N GLY A 89 -11.51 -12.59 9.25
CA GLY A 89 -12.88 -12.34 8.78
C GLY A 89 -12.95 -11.27 7.68
N LEU A 90 -12.09 -10.25 7.76
CA LEU A 90 -12.00 -9.24 6.71
C LEU A 90 -11.29 -9.76 5.44
N ALA A 91 -10.26 -10.59 5.58
CA ALA A 91 -9.65 -11.28 4.44
C ALA A 91 -10.65 -12.20 3.72
N ALA A 92 -11.51 -12.90 4.47
CA ALA A 92 -12.59 -13.71 3.91
C ALA A 92 -13.61 -12.83 3.14
N GLN A 93 -14.02 -11.70 3.70
CA GLN A 93 -14.90 -10.76 2.99
C GLN A 93 -14.28 -10.20 1.70
N ILE A 94 -12.97 -9.93 1.72
CA ILE A 94 -12.23 -9.55 0.50
C ILE A 94 -12.32 -10.66 -0.54
N ALA A 95 -12.08 -11.92 -0.15
CA ALA A 95 -12.17 -13.06 -1.07
C ALA A 95 -13.61 -13.27 -1.60
N GLU A 96 -14.63 -13.11 -0.76
CA GLU A 96 -16.05 -13.23 -1.14
C GLU A 96 -16.49 -12.15 -2.15
N ALA A 97 -15.87 -10.98 -2.11
CA ALA A 97 -16.09 -9.91 -3.10
C ALA A 97 -15.32 -10.14 -4.42
N MET A 98 -14.53 -11.22 -4.52
CA MET A 98 -13.90 -11.66 -5.77
C MET A 98 -14.73 -12.72 -6.47
N THR A 99 -14.60 -12.80 -7.79
CA THR A 99 -15.25 -13.86 -8.56
C THR A 99 -14.53 -15.20 -8.35
N SER A 100 -15.25 -16.31 -8.48
CA SER A 100 -14.64 -17.65 -8.40
C SER A 100 -13.50 -17.84 -9.39
N ALA A 101 -13.65 -17.32 -10.62
CA ALA A 101 -12.60 -17.40 -11.64
C ALA A 101 -11.34 -16.63 -11.25
N GLN A 102 -11.45 -15.49 -10.55
CA GLN A 102 -10.31 -14.76 -10.01
C GLN A 102 -9.63 -15.53 -8.89
N LEU A 103 -10.40 -16.10 -7.95
CA LEU A 103 -9.84 -16.89 -6.85
C LEU A 103 -9.11 -18.13 -7.36
N GLU A 104 -9.70 -18.84 -8.33
CA GLU A 104 -9.06 -19.99 -9.00
C GLU A 104 -7.79 -19.56 -9.75
N ALA A 105 -7.83 -18.43 -10.46
CA ALA A 105 -6.65 -17.89 -11.14
C ALA A 105 -5.53 -17.56 -10.14
N ILE A 106 -5.85 -16.93 -9.01
CA ILE A 106 -4.88 -16.60 -7.95
C ILE A 106 -4.30 -17.87 -7.33
N ALA A 107 -5.14 -18.86 -7.00
CA ALA A 107 -4.69 -20.14 -6.46
C ALA A 107 -3.73 -20.87 -7.43
N ALA A 108 -3.98 -20.77 -8.73
CA ALA A 108 -3.13 -21.36 -9.77
C ALA A 108 -1.79 -20.63 -9.97
N MET A 109 -1.60 -19.43 -9.41
CA MET A 109 -0.35 -18.68 -9.56
C MET A 109 0.79 -19.21 -8.69
N HIS A 110 0.51 -20.10 -7.72
CA HIS A 110 1.52 -20.65 -6.79
C HIS A 110 2.39 -19.54 -6.18
N LEU A 111 1.77 -18.62 -5.46
CA LEU A 111 2.43 -17.43 -4.90
C LEU A 111 3.24 -17.80 -3.65
N ASP A 112 4.42 -18.37 -3.86
CA ASP A 112 5.41 -18.63 -2.82
C ASP A 112 6.24 -17.37 -2.46
N ASP A 113 7.07 -17.49 -1.42
CA ASP A 113 7.93 -16.39 -0.95
C ASP A 113 8.86 -15.89 -2.07
N GLU A 114 9.35 -16.79 -2.93
CA GLU A 114 10.15 -16.46 -4.10
C GLU A 114 9.37 -15.61 -5.11
N ALA A 115 8.12 -15.97 -5.42
CA ALA A 115 7.25 -15.21 -6.31
C ALA A 115 6.95 -13.81 -5.76
N VAL A 116 6.74 -13.69 -4.44
CA VAL A 116 6.55 -12.39 -3.78
C VAL A 116 7.80 -11.52 -3.89
N GLN A 117 8.96 -12.10 -3.60
CA GLN A 117 10.23 -11.38 -3.66
C GLN A 117 10.56 -10.94 -5.10
N ALA A 118 10.34 -11.80 -6.09
CA ALA A 118 10.50 -11.46 -7.50
C ALA A 118 9.57 -10.32 -7.92
N PHE A 119 8.30 -10.38 -7.51
CA PHE A 119 7.33 -9.32 -7.81
C PHE A 119 7.74 -7.98 -7.20
N ILE A 120 8.20 -7.97 -5.94
CA ILE A 120 8.66 -6.74 -5.28
C ILE A 120 9.90 -6.18 -5.97
N GLN A 121 10.80 -7.01 -6.49
CA GLN A 121 11.97 -6.54 -7.24
C GLN A 121 11.57 -5.93 -8.59
N GLU A 122 10.68 -6.58 -9.33
CA GLU A 122 10.25 -6.15 -10.67
C GLU A 122 9.31 -4.92 -10.62
N GLN A 123 8.36 -4.94 -9.69
CA GLN A 123 7.25 -3.99 -9.64
C GLN A 123 7.33 -3.04 -8.45
N GLY A 124 8.16 -3.32 -7.44
CA GLY A 124 8.31 -2.47 -6.26
C GLY A 124 8.85 -1.07 -6.56
N LEU A 125 9.54 -0.87 -7.68
CA LEU A 125 9.91 0.47 -8.17
C LEU A 125 8.74 1.20 -8.83
N ARG A 126 7.84 0.47 -9.51
CA ARG A 126 6.64 1.02 -10.15
C ARG A 126 5.55 1.36 -9.14
N PHE A 127 5.38 0.53 -8.12
CA PHE A 127 4.47 0.77 -7.00
C PHE A 127 5.16 1.46 -5.80
N GLY A 128 6.41 1.89 -5.88
CA GLY A 128 7.17 2.26 -4.67
C GLY A 128 8.18 3.40 -4.81
N ALA A 129 7.66 4.62 -5.06
CA ALA A 129 8.27 5.84 -4.50
C ALA A 129 7.78 6.15 -3.06
N ARG A 130 6.83 5.37 -2.51
CA ARG A 130 6.27 5.56 -1.15
C ARG A 130 6.13 4.28 -0.31
N LEU A 131 6.63 3.13 -0.74
CA LEU A 131 6.60 1.90 0.08
C LEU A 131 7.35 2.04 1.42
N GLY A 132 8.17 3.09 1.60
CA GLY A 132 8.78 3.46 2.89
C GLY A 132 8.43 4.86 3.42
N ALA A 133 7.43 5.58 2.88
CA ALA A 133 7.20 7.01 3.20
C ALA A 133 5.71 7.39 3.38
N GLY A 134 4.90 6.51 3.95
CA GLY A 134 3.48 6.79 4.23
C GLY A 134 2.92 6.07 5.46
N ALA A 135 3.77 5.45 6.26
CA ALA A 135 3.35 4.48 7.27
C ALA A 135 3.56 4.91 8.74
N GLY A 136 3.89 6.18 8.99
CA GLY A 136 4.26 6.63 10.35
C GLY A 136 4.18 8.14 10.61
N ALA A 137 3.40 8.91 9.85
CA ALA A 137 3.25 10.35 10.07
C ALA A 137 1.83 10.73 10.54
N GLN A 138 1.20 9.91 11.37
CA GLN A 138 0.00 10.32 12.08
C GLN A 138 -0.07 9.60 13.44
N GLY A 139 0.60 10.18 14.44
CA GLY A 139 0.65 9.60 15.78
C GLY A 139 1.87 10.01 16.59
N GLY A 140 2.15 11.31 16.70
CA GLY A 140 3.26 11.81 17.51
C GLY A 140 2.92 13.18 18.10
N ARG A 141 2.28 13.16 19.26
CA ARG A 141 1.87 14.34 20.02
C ARG A 141 3.05 15.27 20.26
N GLN A 142 2.88 16.50 19.77
CA GLN A 142 3.55 17.72 20.22
C GLN A 142 3.64 17.70 21.75
N SER A 143 4.84 17.48 22.27
CA SER A 143 5.16 17.68 23.67
C SER A 143 6.49 18.43 23.76
N ASP A 144 6.31 19.71 24.08
CA ASP A 144 7.25 20.67 24.64
C ASP A 144 8.57 20.09 25.17
N ARG A 145 9.66 20.34 24.43
CA ARG A 145 11.00 20.56 25.02
C ARG A 145 11.70 21.70 24.30
N GLN A 146 11.18 22.90 24.51
CA GLN A 146 11.94 24.13 24.37
C GLN A 146 12.91 24.24 25.56
N GLY A 147 14.19 24.40 25.23
CA GLY A 147 15.15 25.19 26.01
C GLY A 147 15.50 24.70 27.41
N ARG A 148 16.60 23.93 27.52
CA ARG A 148 17.49 24.09 28.69
C ARG A 148 18.94 23.91 28.26
N ALA A 149 19.57 25.05 27.94
CA ALA A 149 21.00 25.21 28.07
C ALA A 149 21.41 24.87 29.51
N GLY A 150 22.32 23.90 29.66
CA GLY A 150 22.77 23.40 30.94
C GLY A 150 24.19 22.86 30.80
N SER A 151 25.15 23.72 31.06
CA SER A 151 26.57 23.44 31.24
C SER A 151 26.81 22.20 32.10
N PHE A 152 27.68 21.30 31.64
CA PHE A 152 28.35 20.32 32.50
C PHE A 152 29.87 20.56 32.45
N PRO A 153 30.48 20.99 33.57
CA PRO A 153 31.93 20.96 33.77
C PRO A 153 32.30 19.65 34.49
N GLY A 154 33.33 18.94 34.02
CA GLY A 154 33.86 17.79 34.77
C GLY A 154 34.84 16.94 33.98
N GLY A 155 36.14 17.15 34.21
CA GLY A 155 37.20 16.30 33.71
C GLY A 155 37.31 14.96 34.45
N GLY A 156 37.80 13.96 33.74
CA GLY A 156 38.20 12.62 34.21
C GLY A 156 38.94 11.87 33.08
N PRO A 157 39.82 10.90 33.38
CA PRO A 157 41.23 10.89 32.93
C PRO A 157 41.54 10.06 31.66
N PRO A 158 42.75 10.22 31.08
CA PRO A 158 43.17 9.54 29.86
C PRO A 158 43.79 8.16 30.16
N GLY A 159 43.36 7.12 29.45
CA GLY A 159 44.10 5.84 29.46
C GLY A 159 43.27 4.60 29.13
N GLY A 160 43.21 4.26 27.83
CA GLY A 160 43.43 2.92 27.29
C GLY A 160 42.48 1.78 27.66
N LEU A 161 41.62 1.42 26.70
CA LEU A 161 41.30 0.02 26.37
C LEU A 161 41.16 -0.11 24.83
N PRO A 162 41.93 -0.99 24.18
CA PRO A 162 41.81 -1.30 22.76
C PRO A 162 40.86 -2.48 22.54
N GLY A 163 39.91 -2.37 21.61
CA GLY A 163 39.10 -3.54 21.23
C GLY A 163 37.83 -3.24 20.46
N GLY A 164 37.90 -3.42 19.14
CA GLY A 164 36.83 -4.04 18.33
C GLY A 164 35.47 -3.37 18.29
N GLY A 165 35.35 -2.22 17.62
CA GLY A 165 34.08 -1.77 17.03
C GLY A 165 34.00 -2.22 15.55
N PRO A 166 32.84 -2.73 15.06
CA PRO A 166 32.70 -3.20 13.68
C PRO A 166 32.86 -2.05 12.66
N PRO A 167 33.39 -2.32 11.45
CA PRO A 167 33.61 -1.30 10.43
C PRO A 167 32.30 -1.05 9.68
N GLY A 168 31.54 -0.04 10.08
CA GLY A 168 30.30 0.30 9.36
C GLY A 168 29.46 1.41 9.97
N GLY A 169 30.05 2.25 10.83
CA GLY A 169 29.34 3.39 11.38
C GLY A 169 29.00 4.39 10.27
N LEU A 170 27.71 4.48 9.94
CA LEU A 170 27.10 5.59 9.20
C LEU A 170 27.70 6.92 9.69
N PRO A 171 28.21 7.79 8.79
CA PRO A 171 28.64 9.12 9.18
C PRO A 171 27.42 9.88 9.74
N GLY A 172 27.49 10.25 11.02
CA GLY A 172 26.51 11.14 11.62
C GLY A 172 26.48 12.46 10.84
N GLY A 173 25.32 12.78 10.26
CA GLY A 173 25.08 14.08 9.63
C GLY A 173 24.32 14.08 8.29
N ALA A 174 23.92 12.94 7.74
CA ALA A 174 23.17 12.94 6.48
C ALA A 174 21.68 13.27 6.67
N ASN A 175 21.26 14.38 6.07
CA ASN A 175 19.85 14.76 5.94
C ASN A 175 19.06 13.62 5.25
N PRO A 176 17.91 13.17 5.78
CA PRO A 176 17.11 12.11 5.17
C PRO A 176 16.58 12.43 3.75
N GLY A 177 16.74 13.68 3.29
CA GLY A 177 16.42 14.12 1.93
C GLY A 177 17.53 13.96 0.88
N GLN A 178 18.74 13.51 1.25
CA GLN A 178 19.88 13.39 0.30
C GLN A 178 20.28 11.94 -0.04
N LEU A 179 19.58 10.95 0.51
CA LEU A 179 19.84 9.54 0.18
C LEU A 179 19.25 9.21 -1.19
N SER A 180 20.06 8.56 -2.05
CA SER A 180 19.54 7.98 -3.30
C SER A 180 18.44 6.94 -2.97
N PRO A 181 17.50 6.69 -3.89
CA PRO A 181 16.48 5.66 -3.71
C PRO A 181 17.07 4.31 -3.30
N GLU A 182 18.22 3.95 -3.88
CA GLU A 182 18.95 2.73 -3.56
C GLU A 182 19.54 2.78 -2.15
N ALA A 183 20.14 3.90 -1.72
CA ALA A 183 20.67 4.04 -0.37
C ALA A 183 19.56 4.00 0.70
N ARG A 184 18.34 4.46 0.37
CA ARG A 184 17.16 4.31 1.23
C ARG A 184 16.67 2.87 1.28
N ALA A 185 16.64 2.18 0.14
CA ALA A 185 16.28 0.77 0.08
C ALA A 185 17.28 -0.08 0.89
N THR A 186 18.58 0.17 0.76
CA THR A 186 19.62 -0.49 1.57
C THR A 186 19.49 -0.16 3.04
N ALA A 187 19.24 1.09 3.42
CA ALA A 187 19.05 1.47 4.82
C ALA A 187 17.78 0.84 5.44
N ILE A 188 16.72 0.64 4.64
CA ILE A 188 15.51 -0.07 5.08
C ILE A 188 15.80 -1.57 5.20
N ALA A 189 16.52 -2.16 4.24
CA ALA A 189 16.92 -3.56 4.26
C ALA A 189 17.87 -3.88 5.43
N GLU A 190 18.82 -3.01 5.77
CA GLU A 190 19.69 -3.16 6.94
C GLU A 190 18.91 -3.04 8.26
N ARG A 191 17.83 -2.24 8.28
CA ARG A 191 16.99 -2.06 9.48
C ARG A 191 15.97 -3.19 9.69
N LEU A 192 15.55 -3.83 8.60
CA LEU A 192 14.62 -4.97 8.59
C LEU A 192 15.34 -6.32 8.55
N GLY A 193 16.62 -6.35 8.18
CA GLY A 193 17.36 -7.57 7.85
C GLY A 193 17.61 -8.53 9.01
N ASP A 194 17.49 -8.05 10.25
CA ASP A 194 17.68 -8.87 11.46
C ASP A 194 16.34 -9.35 12.08
N ASP A 195 15.19 -8.88 11.59
CA ASP A 195 13.87 -9.20 12.15
C ASP A 195 12.92 -9.76 11.06
N PRO A 196 12.74 -11.10 11.01
CA PRO A 196 11.90 -11.74 10.00
C PRO A 196 10.42 -11.35 10.12
N GLU A 197 9.94 -11.02 11.32
CA GLU A 197 8.54 -10.58 11.52
C GLU A 197 8.35 -9.17 10.98
N ALA A 198 9.30 -8.27 11.22
CA ALA A 198 9.27 -6.92 10.67
C ALA A 198 9.33 -6.92 9.14
N LEU A 199 10.13 -7.81 8.56
CA LEU A 199 10.21 -7.99 7.11
C LEU A 199 8.87 -8.48 6.53
N GLN A 200 8.24 -9.47 7.17
CA GLN A 200 6.94 -9.98 6.76
C GLN A 200 5.86 -8.90 6.84
N ALA A 201 5.81 -8.14 7.94
CA ALA A 201 4.86 -7.03 8.11
C ALA A 201 5.06 -5.93 7.06
N PHE A 202 6.33 -5.60 6.75
CA PHE A 202 6.67 -4.67 5.68
C PHE A 202 6.18 -5.15 4.31
N ARG A 203 6.45 -6.42 3.99
CA ARG A 203 6.05 -7.07 2.74
C ARG A 203 4.53 -7.08 2.55
N GLN A 204 3.80 -7.53 3.58
CA GLN A 204 2.34 -7.53 3.58
C GLN A 204 1.79 -6.10 3.41
N ARG A 205 2.32 -5.12 4.14
CA ARG A 205 1.91 -3.72 4.03
C ARG A 205 2.14 -3.16 2.62
N ALA A 206 3.25 -3.54 2.00
CA ALA A 206 3.59 -3.12 0.65
C ALA A 206 2.59 -3.67 -0.38
N LEU A 207 2.26 -4.96 -0.29
CA LEU A 207 1.30 -5.62 -1.19
C LEU A 207 -0.11 -5.04 -1.01
N VAL A 208 -0.61 -4.95 0.23
CA VAL A 208 -1.91 -4.34 0.55
C VAL A 208 -1.98 -2.91 0.02
N GLY A 209 -0.92 -2.12 0.23
CA GLY A 209 -0.84 -0.74 -0.27
C GLY A 209 -0.81 -0.66 -1.80
N GLY A 210 -0.19 -1.64 -2.48
CA GLY A 210 -0.23 -1.76 -3.93
C GLY A 210 -1.63 -2.00 -4.46
N VAL A 211 -2.36 -2.95 -3.86
CA VAL A 211 -3.75 -3.28 -4.25
C VAL A 211 -4.66 -2.08 -4.04
N ILE A 212 -4.58 -1.40 -2.90
CA ILE A 212 -5.37 -0.20 -2.63
C ILE A 212 -5.15 0.81 -3.76
N ARG A 213 -3.90 1.09 -4.16
CA ARG A 213 -3.62 2.02 -5.26
C ARG A 213 -4.16 1.56 -6.60
N LEU A 214 -4.07 0.26 -6.89
CA LEU A 214 -4.65 -0.32 -8.09
C LEU A 214 -6.16 -0.06 -8.14
N LEU A 215 -6.89 -0.40 -7.07
CA LEU A 215 -8.34 -0.23 -6.99
C LEU A 215 -8.74 1.26 -7.06
N GLN A 216 -7.96 2.11 -6.39
CA GLN A 216 -8.11 3.56 -6.42
C GLN A 216 -7.93 4.13 -7.84
N SER A 217 -6.96 3.62 -8.62
CA SER A 217 -6.78 4.01 -10.01
C SER A 217 -7.99 3.64 -10.89
N LYS A 218 -8.60 2.47 -10.65
CA LYS A 218 -9.78 1.98 -11.39
C LYS A 218 -11.05 2.74 -11.02
N THR A 219 -11.22 3.08 -9.76
CA THR A 219 -12.39 3.82 -9.27
C THR A 219 -12.29 5.31 -9.55
N GLY A 220 -11.13 5.82 -9.96
CA GLY A 220 -10.85 7.24 -10.00
C GLY A 220 -10.73 7.87 -8.61
N GLN A 221 -10.92 7.08 -7.54
CA GLN A 221 -10.61 7.45 -6.17
C GLN A 221 -9.13 7.19 -5.92
N LEU A 222 -8.24 7.69 -6.79
CA LEU A 222 -6.82 7.75 -6.45
C LEU A 222 -6.76 8.20 -4.99
N PRO A 223 -5.96 7.53 -4.13
CA PRO A 223 -5.81 8.04 -2.77
C PRO A 223 -5.53 9.49 -3.00
N THR A 224 -6.23 10.44 -2.38
CA THR A 224 -5.73 11.80 -2.38
C THR A 224 -4.30 11.61 -1.92
N PRO A 225 -3.31 11.69 -2.82
CA PRO A 225 -2.00 12.00 -2.33
C PRO A 225 -2.23 13.44 -1.82
N ASP A 226 -1.25 14.14 -1.28
CA ASP A 226 -1.26 15.52 -1.78
C ASP A 226 -1.17 15.36 -3.30
N PRO A 227 -2.24 15.60 -4.09
CA PRO A 227 -2.21 15.36 -5.52
C PRO A 227 -1.05 16.21 -5.97
N LEU A 228 0.08 15.56 -6.30
CA LEU A 228 1.38 16.20 -6.36
C LEU A 228 1.48 17.33 -5.32
N SER A 229 1.64 17.06 -4.00
CA SER A 229 2.20 18.08 -3.11
C SER A 229 3.28 18.70 -3.94
N LEU A 230 3.12 19.99 -4.24
CA LEU A 230 3.98 20.72 -5.13
C LEU A 230 5.28 20.84 -4.36
N THR A 231 5.97 19.70 -4.31
CA THR A 231 7.30 19.59 -3.77
C THR A 231 8.06 20.60 -4.60
N PRO A 232 8.99 21.34 -3.99
CA PRO A 232 9.77 22.33 -4.73
C PRO A 232 10.32 21.79 -6.06
N PHE A 233 10.60 20.47 -6.11
CA PHE A 233 10.96 19.74 -7.32
C PHE A 233 9.87 19.71 -8.41
N LEU A 234 8.63 19.33 -8.08
CA LEU A 234 7.53 19.28 -9.06
C LEU A 234 7.11 20.67 -9.52
N THR A 235 7.05 21.65 -8.61
CA THR A 235 6.80 23.05 -8.99
C THR A 235 7.86 23.55 -9.95
N ALA A 236 9.15 23.29 -9.67
CA ALA A 236 10.23 23.70 -10.56
C ALA A 236 10.14 23.05 -11.95
N ARG A 237 9.78 21.75 -12.01
CA ARG A 237 9.64 21.04 -13.29
C ARG A 237 8.42 21.48 -14.09
N LEU A 238 7.31 21.77 -13.41
CA LEU A 238 6.12 22.36 -14.04
C LEU A 238 6.39 23.77 -14.53
N ALA A 239 7.09 24.58 -13.72
CA ALA A 239 7.48 25.92 -14.10
C ALA A 239 8.43 25.93 -15.31
N GLU A 240 9.42 25.04 -15.31
CA GLU A 240 10.33 24.82 -16.45
C GLU A 240 9.57 24.37 -17.71
N ALA A 241 8.66 23.39 -17.58
CA ALA A 241 7.88 22.90 -18.72
C ALA A 241 6.95 23.98 -19.28
N ALA A 242 6.30 24.75 -18.41
CA ALA A 242 5.38 25.81 -18.79
C ALA A 242 6.07 27.13 -19.15
N ASP A 243 7.40 27.21 -19.11
CA ASP A 243 8.19 28.42 -19.33
C ASP A 243 7.75 29.61 -18.43
N VAL A 244 7.50 29.33 -17.14
CA VAL A 244 7.15 30.33 -16.12
C VAL A 244 8.17 30.37 -15.00
N ASP A 245 8.22 31.50 -14.29
CA ASP A 245 9.03 31.61 -13.09
C ASP A 245 8.45 30.73 -11.96
N ALA A 246 9.29 29.85 -11.40
CA ALA A 246 8.85 28.90 -10.38
C ALA A 246 8.38 29.59 -9.08
N HIS A 247 8.93 30.76 -8.74
CA HIS A 247 8.52 31.51 -7.56
C HIS A 247 7.18 32.21 -7.80
N ALA A 248 6.96 32.77 -8.99
CA ALA A 248 5.67 33.35 -9.38
C ALA A 248 4.56 32.29 -9.45
N LEU A 249 4.87 31.11 -9.98
CA LEU A 249 3.96 29.97 -9.98
C LEU A 249 3.59 29.56 -8.55
N GLN A 250 4.59 29.35 -7.69
CA GLN A 250 4.37 29.01 -6.28
C GLN A 250 3.57 30.08 -5.54
N ALA A 251 3.85 31.36 -5.77
CA ALA A 251 3.12 32.46 -5.14
C ALA A 251 1.64 32.49 -5.54
N GLY A 252 1.30 32.15 -6.79
CA GLY A 252 -0.09 32.02 -7.24
C GLY A 252 -0.81 30.89 -6.52
N LEU A 253 -0.14 29.75 -6.37
CA LEU A 253 -0.68 28.59 -5.67
C LEU A 253 -0.85 28.83 -4.17
N ASP A 254 0.12 29.50 -3.53
CA ASP A 254 0.03 29.90 -2.12
C ASP A 254 -1.11 30.92 -1.87
N ALA A 255 -1.50 31.67 -2.92
CA ALA A 255 -2.66 32.55 -2.91
C ALA A 255 -3.99 31.83 -3.20
N GLY A 256 -3.97 30.50 -3.38
CA GLY A 256 -5.13 29.67 -3.64
C GLY A 256 -5.59 29.66 -5.10
N ALA A 257 -4.77 30.14 -6.05
CA ALA A 257 -5.06 29.99 -7.47
C ALA A 257 -4.96 28.51 -7.89
N SER A 258 -5.74 28.13 -8.91
CA SER A 258 -5.51 26.85 -9.57
C SER A 258 -4.16 26.86 -10.30
N LEU A 259 -3.61 25.68 -10.59
CA LEU A 259 -2.37 25.60 -11.37
C LEU A 259 -2.56 26.16 -12.78
N GLU A 260 -3.72 25.94 -13.40
CA GLU A 260 -4.12 26.52 -14.68
C GLU A 260 -4.10 28.06 -14.62
N ASP A 261 -4.74 28.64 -13.61
CA ASP A 261 -4.77 30.09 -13.40
C ASP A 261 -3.36 30.65 -13.15
N ALA A 262 -2.57 29.97 -12.32
CA ALA A 262 -1.22 30.41 -11.99
C ALA A 262 -0.27 30.36 -13.21
N ILE A 263 -0.40 29.35 -14.07
CA ILE A 263 0.38 29.27 -15.32
C ILE A 263 -0.07 30.35 -16.31
N THR A 264 -1.37 30.46 -16.56
CA THR A 264 -1.91 31.40 -17.55
C THR A 264 -1.71 32.87 -17.16
N GLN A 265 -1.86 33.23 -15.89
CA GLN A 265 -1.60 34.59 -15.39
C GLN A 265 -0.13 35.00 -15.53
N ASN A 266 0.79 34.04 -15.52
CA ASN A 266 2.22 34.28 -15.73
C ASN A 266 2.65 34.11 -17.20
N GLY A 267 1.70 33.93 -18.13
CA GLY A 267 1.96 33.81 -19.57
C GLY A 267 2.59 32.48 -20.00
N GLY A 268 2.43 31.43 -19.19
CA GLY A 268 3.03 30.12 -19.44
C GLY A 268 2.28 29.24 -20.43
N ASP A 269 2.98 28.19 -20.89
CA ASP A 269 2.44 27.14 -21.75
C ASP A 269 1.73 26.05 -20.94
N LEU A 270 0.40 26.15 -20.92
CA LEU A 270 -0.47 25.19 -20.24
C LEU A 270 -0.41 23.79 -20.88
N GLU A 271 -0.20 23.68 -22.20
CA GLU A 271 -0.17 22.39 -22.88
C GLU A 271 1.14 21.63 -22.55
N ALA A 272 2.26 22.35 -22.49
CA ALA A 272 3.53 21.77 -22.07
C ALA A 272 3.48 21.28 -20.61
N ALA A 273 2.80 22.02 -19.72
CA ALA A 273 2.52 21.56 -18.36
C ALA A 273 1.65 20.30 -18.33
N ALA A 274 0.60 20.27 -19.16
CA ALA A 274 -0.29 19.10 -19.29
C ALA A 274 0.46 17.87 -19.82
N GLU A 275 1.37 18.04 -20.78
CA GLU A 275 2.19 16.93 -21.31
C GLU A 275 3.14 16.36 -20.25
N LEU A 276 3.77 17.21 -19.43
CA LEU A 276 4.57 16.75 -18.29
C LEU A 276 3.71 15.94 -17.31
N LEU A 277 2.50 16.41 -16.98
CA LEU A 277 1.58 15.70 -16.11
C LEU A 277 1.15 14.36 -16.69
N ARG A 278 0.83 14.31 -18.00
CA ARG A 278 0.52 13.05 -18.70
C ARG A 278 1.66 12.05 -18.56
N SER A 279 2.90 12.50 -18.79
CA SER A 279 4.09 11.66 -18.63
C SER A 279 4.26 11.16 -17.20
N ILE A 280 4.11 12.03 -16.20
CA ILE A 280 4.19 11.65 -14.79
C ILE A 280 3.10 10.64 -14.45
N PHE A 281 1.85 10.90 -14.86
CA PHE A 281 0.72 10.06 -14.53
C PHE A 281 0.79 8.68 -15.19
N THR A 282 1.23 8.64 -16.45
CA THR A 282 1.48 7.37 -17.17
C THR A 282 2.60 6.58 -16.51
N ASN A 283 3.75 7.20 -16.28
CA ASN A 283 4.93 6.48 -15.77
C ASN A 283 4.80 6.05 -14.31
N ARG A 284 4.15 6.88 -13.47
CA ARG A 284 4.04 6.64 -12.03
C ARG A 284 2.80 5.86 -11.64
N TYR A 285 1.69 6.05 -12.35
CA TYR A 285 0.40 5.47 -11.96
C TYR A 285 -0.18 4.54 -13.03
N GLY A 286 0.51 4.36 -14.16
CA GLY A 286 0.02 3.51 -15.26
C GLY A 286 -1.27 4.02 -15.88
N LEU A 287 -1.63 5.29 -15.67
CA LEU A 287 -2.86 5.86 -16.20
C LEU A 287 -2.76 6.00 -17.72
N SER A 288 -3.86 5.72 -18.41
CA SER A 288 -3.99 5.88 -19.85
C SER A 288 -5.42 6.23 -20.24
N GLY A 289 -5.61 6.70 -21.48
CA GLY A 289 -6.93 7.02 -22.04
C GLY A 289 -7.69 8.07 -21.23
N GLU A 290 -9.00 7.86 -21.05
CA GLU A 290 -9.89 8.81 -20.39
C GLU A 290 -9.56 9.03 -18.91
N ALA A 291 -9.06 8.00 -18.22
CA ALA A 291 -8.66 8.12 -16.82
C ALA A 291 -7.43 9.04 -16.65
N LEU A 292 -6.50 9.00 -17.60
CA LEU A 292 -5.35 9.91 -17.64
C LEU A 292 -5.80 11.36 -17.83
N GLU A 293 -6.61 11.62 -18.85
CA GLU A 293 -7.05 12.99 -19.16
C GLU A 293 -7.90 13.57 -18.02
N ARG A 294 -8.81 12.80 -17.42
CA ARG A 294 -9.53 13.24 -16.22
C ARG A 294 -8.60 13.64 -15.08
N GLN A 295 -7.52 12.88 -14.87
CA GLN A 295 -6.56 13.17 -13.81
C GLN A 295 -5.72 14.42 -14.09
N VAL A 296 -5.31 14.61 -15.34
CA VAL A 296 -4.57 15.82 -15.77
C VAL A 296 -5.45 17.06 -15.60
N THR A 297 -6.69 17.03 -16.09
CA THR A 297 -7.63 18.15 -15.95
C THR A 297 -7.91 18.45 -14.48
N ALA A 298 -8.21 17.44 -13.66
CA ALA A 298 -8.46 17.62 -12.23
C ALA A 298 -7.25 18.24 -11.52
N PHE A 299 -6.03 17.87 -11.93
CA PHE A 299 -4.81 18.42 -11.34
C PHE A 299 -4.58 19.90 -11.74
N LEU A 300 -4.74 20.22 -13.02
CA LEU A 300 -4.61 21.61 -13.49
C LEU A 300 -5.63 22.55 -12.82
N GLN A 301 -6.85 22.06 -12.61
CA GLN A 301 -7.93 22.82 -11.99
C GLN A 301 -7.91 22.80 -10.46
N SER A 302 -7.05 22.00 -9.84
CA SER A 302 -6.92 21.99 -8.39
C SER A 302 -6.25 23.29 -7.92
N GLY A 303 -6.95 24.03 -7.05
CA GLY A 303 -6.31 24.93 -6.10
C GLY A 303 -5.84 24.09 -4.92
N LEU A 304 -4.58 24.27 -4.51
CA LEU A 304 -4.03 23.60 -3.33
C LEU A 304 -4.67 24.11 -2.03
#